data_AF-A0A1Q3BVK2-F1
#
_entry.id   AF-A0A1Q3BVK2-F1
#
_cell.length_a   1.000
_cell.length_b   1.000
_cell.length_c   1.000
_cell.angle_alpha   90.00
_cell.angle_beta   90.00
_cell.angle_gamma   90.00
#
_symmetry.space_group_name_H-M   'P 1'
#
loop_
_entity.id
_entity.type
_entity.pdbx_description
1 polymer ?
#
loop_
_entity_poly.entity_id
_entity_poly.type
_entity_poly.pdbx_seq_one_letter_code
_entity_poly.pdbx_strand_id
1 'polypeptide(L)'
;AQASRTENQDAIDIAIVGMLADPKEKAHASIQEVHFLPFNPTDKCTTLTYIDGDAKMHRVSKGAPEHVNSPHNLFSMVHAVIDKFAKQGLRSLAVAYQEVPEGTKDSPAGDQLVIGKETGRRLGIGTNMYPSSTLLGQVKDESIVALPIDERIEKADGFAGVFPEHKYEIVKRLQAWKHICEMDGDG
;
A
#
# COMPACT_ATOMS: atom_id res chain seq x y z
N ALA A 1 2.66 6.79 -16.74
CA ALA A 1 4.09 6.59 -17.05
C ALA A 1 4.94 6.38 -15.80
N GLN A 2 4.77 7.17 -14.74
CA GLN A 2 5.60 7.10 -13.52
C GLN A 2 5.79 5.68 -12.93
N ALA A 3 4.75 4.84 -12.88
CA ALA A 3 4.88 3.44 -12.42
C ALA A 3 5.50 2.48 -13.47
N SER A 4 6.15 2.96 -14.52
CA SER A 4 6.66 2.16 -15.65
C SER A 4 8.15 2.41 -15.86
N ARG A 5 8.94 1.36 -16.03
CA ARG A 5 10.39 1.48 -16.26
C ARG A 5 10.74 0.94 -17.64
N THR A 6 11.51 1.72 -18.40
CA THR A 6 12.05 1.27 -19.70
C THR A 6 13.08 0.15 -19.55
N GLU A 7 13.67 0.00 -18.36
CA GLU A 7 14.64 -1.06 -18.05
C GLU A 7 14.00 -2.44 -17.89
N ASN A 8 12.71 -2.50 -17.55
CA ASN A 8 12.05 -3.74 -17.14
C ASN A 8 11.66 -4.66 -18.32
N GLN A 9 11.95 -4.28 -19.56
CA GLN A 9 11.62 -4.99 -20.81
C GLN A 9 10.15 -5.49 -20.94
N ASP A 10 9.23 -5.01 -20.10
CA ASP A 10 7.80 -5.31 -20.24
C ASP A 10 7.25 -4.54 -21.43
N ALA A 11 6.60 -5.24 -22.36
CA ALA A 11 5.96 -4.65 -23.52
C ALA A 11 4.91 -3.59 -23.15
N ILE A 12 4.26 -3.74 -21.99
CA ILE A 12 3.30 -2.76 -21.46
C ILE A 12 4.02 -1.48 -21.02
N ASP A 13 5.17 -1.61 -20.35
CA ASP A 13 5.95 -0.47 -19.87
C ASP A 13 6.52 0.35 -21.02
N ILE A 14 7.03 -0.33 -22.04
CA ILE A 14 7.52 0.29 -23.27
C ILE A 14 6.39 1.05 -23.98
N ALA A 15 5.20 0.45 -24.09
CA ALA A 15 4.05 1.10 -24.70
C ALA A 15 3.61 2.35 -23.91
N ILE A 16 3.50 2.26 -22.58
CA ILE A 16 3.07 3.37 -21.72
C ILE A 16 4.07 4.53 -21.76
N VAL A 17 5.37 4.23 -21.72
CA VAL A 17 6.42 5.26 -21.78
C VAL A 17 6.53 5.85 -23.19
N GLY A 18 6.38 5.03 -24.23
CA GLY A 18 6.38 5.46 -25.64
C GLY A 18 5.18 6.31 -26.06
N MET A 19 4.07 6.27 -25.31
CA MET A 19 2.92 7.16 -25.52
C MET A 19 3.19 8.60 -25.03
N LEU A 20 4.27 8.85 -24.29
CA LEU A 20 4.66 10.20 -23.92
C LEU A 20 5.38 10.89 -25.09
N ALA A 21 5.00 12.13 -25.38
CA ALA A 21 5.68 12.96 -26.38
C ALA A 21 7.17 13.20 -26.07
N ASP A 22 7.54 13.14 -24.78
CA ASP A 22 8.94 13.16 -24.32
C ASP A 22 9.15 12.14 -23.19
N PRO A 23 9.62 10.92 -23.51
CA PRO A 23 9.65 9.79 -22.58
C PRO A 23 10.65 9.92 -21.44
N LYS A 24 11.78 10.62 -21.66
CA LYS A 24 12.88 10.72 -20.69
C LYS A 24 12.75 11.95 -19.80
N GLU A 25 12.17 13.05 -20.30
CA GLU A 25 12.09 14.32 -19.55
C GLU A 25 10.82 14.51 -18.71
N LYS A 26 9.72 13.77 -18.91
CA LYS A 26 8.47 14.05 -18.16
C LYS A 26 8.01 12.96 -17.20
N ALA A 27 8.43 11.71 -17.38
CA ALA A 27 8.02 10.64 -16.48
C ALA A 27 8.77 10.68 -15.13
N HIS A 28 10.05 11.09 -15.13
CA HIS A 28 10.92 11.01 -13.96
C HIS A 28 11.71 12.29 -13.62
N ALA A 29 11.68 13.34 -14.45
CA ALA A 29 12.63 14.46 -14.30
C ALA A 29 12.39 15.40 -13.10
N SER A 30 11.26 15.26 -12.41
CA SER A 30 10.89 16.11 -11.26
C SER A 30 10.48 15.32 -10.03
N ILE A 31 10.79 14.02 -9.99
CA ILE A 31 10.45 13.14 -8.88
C ILE A 31 11.68 12.43 -8.34
N GLN A 32 11.82 12.40 -7.02
CA GLN A 32 12.82 11.58 -6.34
C GLN A 32 12.20 10.23 -6.03
N GLU A 33 12.66 9.17 -6.70
CA GLU A 33 12.19 7.81 -6.41
C GLU A 33 12.63 7.37 -5.00
N VAL A 34 11.67 6.86 -4.23
CA VAL A 34 11.90 6.36 -2.87
C VAL A 34 11.91 4.84 -2.86
N HIS A 35 10.94 4.22 -3.52
CA HIS A 35 10.82 2.77 -3.55
C HIS A 35 10.03 2.30 -4.77
N PHE A 36 10.51 1.25 -5.43
CA PHE A 36 9.87 0.65 -6.59
C PHE A 36 9.68 -0.84 -6.36
N LEU A 37 8.44 -1.30 -6.52
CA LEU A 37 8.04 -2.70 -6.49
C LEU A 37 7.71 -3.14 -7.92
N PRO A 38 8.52 -4.02 -8.54
CA PRO A 38 8.24 -4.55 -9.87
C PRO A 38 6.99 -5.42 -9.86
N PHE A 39 6.49 -5.75 -11.05
CA PHE A 39 5.34 -6.63 -11.20
C PHE A 39 5.57 -7.99 -10.50
N ASN A 40 4.64 -8.37 -9.64
CA ASN A 40 4.58 -9.69 -9.02
C ASN A 40 3.32 -10.43 -9.50
N PRO A 41 3.40 -11.69 -9.97
CA PRO A 41 2.22 -12.49 -10.35
C PRO A 41 1.17 -12.65 -9.24
N THR A 42 1.57 -12.58 -7.96
CA THR A 42 0.66 -12.64 -6.81
C THR A 42 -0.10 -11.33 -6.64
N ASP A 43 0.62 -10.20 -6.63
CA ASP A 43 0.04 -8.88 -6.38
C ASP A 43 -0.59 -8.26 -7.65
N LYS A 44 -0.24 -8.81 -8.83
CA LYS A 44 -0.66 -8.39 -10.17
C LYS A 44 -0.55 -6.89 -10.44
N CYS A 45 0.36 -6.21 -9.75
CA CYS A 45 0.59 -4.78 -9.89
C CYS A 45 2.08 -4.42 -9.73
N THR A 46 2.42 -3.25 -10.27
CA THR A 46 3.71 -2.57 -10.14
C THR A 46 3.46 -1.27 -9.40
N THR A 47 4.30 -0.92 -8.44
CA THR A 47 4.12 0.27 -7.59
C THR A 47 5.39 1.09 -7.52
N LEU A 48 5.27 2.41 -7.67
CA LEU A 48 6.33 3.37 -7.42
C LEU A 48 5.91 4.32 -6.29
N THR A 49 6.76 4.49 -5.30
CA THR A 49 6.69 5.55 -4.30
C THR A 49 7.78 6.57 -4.61
N TYR A 50 7.41 7.85 -4.71
CA TYR A 50 8.31 8.95 -5.05
C TYR A 50 7.99 10.21 -4.23
N ILE A 51 8.95 11.12 -4.12
CA ILE A 51 8.77 12.47 -3.56
C ILE A 51 8.75 13.46 -4.72
N ASP A 52 7.79 14.37 -4.75
CA ASP A 52 7.69 15.44 -5.75
C ASP A 52 8.56 16.66 -5.40
N GLY A 53 8.55 17.67 -6.27
CA GLY A 53 9.26 18.94 -6.05
C GLY A 53 8.79 19.75 -4.84
N ASP A 54 7.59 19.48 -4.31
CA ASP A 54 7.01 20.12 -3.12
C ASP A 54 7.32 19.34 -1.84
N ALA A 55 8.24 18.36 -1.91
CA ALA A 55 8.61 17.45 -0.82
C ALA A 55 7.45 16.58 -0.30
N LYS A 56 6.40 16.37 -1.11
CA LYS A 56 5.30 15.46 -0.79
C LYS A 56 5.56 14.08 -1.35
N MET A 57 5.26 13.06 -0.54
CA MET A 57 5.40 11.67 -0.95
C MET A 57 4.13 11.17 -1.60
N HIS A 58 4.28 10.51 -2.73
CA HIS A 58 3.22 9.96 -3.55
C HIS A 58 3.50 8.50 -3.86
N ARG A 59 2.44 7.72 -3.99
CA ARG A 59 2.50 6.34 -4.45
C ARG A 59 1.56 6.14 -5.62
N VAL A 60 2.11 5.63 -6.71
CA VAL A 60 1.40 5.28 -7.93
C VAL A 60 1.51 3.79 -8.18
N SER A 61 0.40 3.16 -8.53
CA SER A 61 0.34 1.73 -8.83
C SER A 61 -0.34 1.50 -10.16
N LYS A 62 0.10 0.48 -10.90
CA LYS A 62 -0.56 0.00 -12.13
C LYS A 62 -0.66 -1.51 -12.11
N GLY A 63 -1.71 -2.07 -12.70
CA GLY A 63 -1.91 -3.52 -12.64
C GLY A 63 -3.30 -3.97 -13.01
N ALA A 64 -3.61 -5.21 -12.63
CA ALA A 64 -4.94 -5.77 -12.79
C ALA A 64 -5.97 -4.90 -12.03
N PRO A 65 -7.10 -4.51 -12.66
CA PRO A 65 -8.08 -3.63 -12.02
C PRO A 65 -8.62 -4.09 -10.68
N GLU A 66 -8.66 -5.40 -10.46
CA GLU A 66 -9.12 -5.99 -9.20
C GLU A 66 -8.07 -5.89 -8.07
N HIS A 67 -6.79 -5.66 -8.40
CA HIS A 67 -5.67 -5.72 -7.46
C HIS A 67 -5.01 -4.36 -7.24
N VAL A 68 -5.24 -3.40 -8.14
CA VAL A 68 -4.79 -2.01 -7.96
C VAL A 68 -5.68 -1.34 -6.93
N ASN A 69 -5.07 -0.93 -5.81
CA ASN A 69 -5.76 -0.36 -4.65
C ASN A 69 -6.73 0.74 -5.10
N SER A 70 -8.03 0.46 -4.96
CA SER A 70 -9.11 1.34 -5.40
C SER A 70 -10.04 1.59 -4.21
N PRO A 71 -10.58 2.80 -4.05
CA PRO A 71 -11.59 3.06 -3.03
C PRO A 71 -12.75 2.06 -3.20
N HIS A 72 -13.10 1.35 -2.13
CA HIS A 72 -14.10 0.26 -2.16
C HIS A 72 -15.48 0.68 -2.71
N ASN A 73 -15.78 1.97 -2.80
CA ASN A 73 -17.03 2.49 -3.33
C ASN A 73 -17.11 2.54 -4.86
N LEU A 74 -16.06 2.15 -5.59
CA LEU A 74 -16.00 2.25 -7.06
C LEU A 74 -16.02 0.91 -7.80
N PHE A 75 -16.04 -0.23 -7.10
CA PHE A 75 -15.92 -1.56 -7.72
C PHE A 75 -16.98 -1.82 -8.80
N SER A 76 -18.24 -1.49 -8.55
CA SER A 76 -19.33 -1.74 -9.51
C SER A 76 -19.18 -0.94 -10.80
N MET A 77 -18.74 0.31 -10.71
CA MET A 77 -18.48 1.16 -11.88
C MET A 77 -17.25 0.67 -12.65
N VAL A 78 -16.19 0.25 -11.95
CA VAL A 78 -14.96 -0.28 -12.55
C VAL A 78 -15.25 -1.57 -13.31
N HIS A 79 -16.02 -2.51 -12.75
CA HIS A 79 -16.41 -3.73 -13.44
C HIS A 79 -17.21 -3.45 -14.72
N ALA A 80 -18.15 -2.50 -14.68
CA ALA A 80 -18.93 -2.14 -15.88
C ALA A 80 -18.03 -1.59 -17.02
N VAL A 81 -17.00 -0.82 -16.70
CA VAL A 81 -16.04 -0.29 -17.68
C VAL A 81 -15.13 -1.40 -18.22
N ILE A 82 -14.66 -2.30 -17.36
CA ILE A 82 -13.86 -3.46 -17.77
C ILE A 82 -14.65 -4.34 -18.74
N ASP A 83 -15.91 -4.64 -18.43
CA ASP A 83 -16.77 -5.45 -19.28
C ASP A 83 -17.01 -4.77 -20.64
N LYS A 84 -17.14 -3.44 -20.66
CA LYS A 84 -17.27 -2.68 -21.90
C LYS A 84 -16.01 -2.80 -22.77
N PHE A 85 -14.83 -2.70 -22.19
CA PHE A 85 -13.56 -2.88 -22.91
C PHE A 85 -13.34 -4.33 -23.35
N ALA A 86 -13.69 -5.30 -22.51
CA ALA A 86 -13.61 -6.72 -22.85
C ALA A 86 -14.50 -7.06 -24.05
N LYS A 87 -15.72 -6.51 -24.12
CA LYS A 87 -16.63 -6.66 -25.29
C LYS A 87 -16.06 -6.07 -26.59
N GLN A 88 -15.10 -5.16 -26.49
CA GLN A 88 -14.39 -4.57 -27.63
C GLN A 88 -13.04 -5.27 -27.92
N GLY A 89 -12.71 -6.35 -27.20
CA GLY A 89 -11.43 -7.06 -27.34
C GLY A 89 -10.24 -6.31 -26.72
N LEU A 90 -10.49 -5.32 -25.87
CA LEU A 90 -9.47 -4.49 -25.25
C LEU A 90 -9.11 -5.01 -23.85
N ARG A 91 -7.82 -5.05 -23.54
CA ARG A 91 -7.31 -5.40 -22.21
C ARG A 91 -7.29 -4.15 -21.33
N SER A 92 -7.89 -4.24 -20.14
CA SER A 92 -7.92 -3.14 -19.17
C SER A 92 -6.71 -3.19 -18.24
N LEU A 93 -6.07 -2.04 -18.05
CA LEU A 93 -5.03 -1.82 -17.04
C LEU A 93 -5.51 -0.70 -16.12
N ALA A 94 -5.56 -0.95 -14.81
CA ALA A 94 -5.91 0.09 -13.85
C ALA A 94 -4.66 0.83 -13.37
N VAL A 95 -4.86 2.09 -13.02
CA VAL A 95 -3.86 2.94 -12.38
C VAL A 95 -4.48 3.57 -11.13
N ALA A 96 -3.72 3.61 -10.05
CA ALA A 96 -4.09 4.30 -8.82
C ALA A 96 -2.99 5.27 -8.40
N TYR A 97 -3.41 6.32 -7.71
CA TYR A 97 -2.56 7.34 -7.14
C TYR A 97 -3.05 7.62 -5.72
N GLN A 98 -2.12 7.64 -4.77
CA GLN A 98 -2.36 8.11 -3.41
C GLN A 98 -1.23 9.03 -2.95
N GLU A 99 -1.57 10.05 -2.16
CA GLU A 99 -0.59 10.76 -1.34
C GLU A 99 -0.24 9.86 -0.13
N VAL A 100 1.03 9.86 0.30
CA VAL A 100 1.52 9.09 1.45
C VAL A 100 1.83 10.07 2.59
N PRO A 101 0.89 10.30 3.53
CA PRO A 101 1.04 11.35 4.55
C PRO A 101 2.13 11.04 5.56
N GLU A 102 2.41 9.75 5.82
CA GLU A 102 3.37 9.32 6.84
C GLU A 102 4.84 9.51 6.41
N GLY A 103 5.11 9.81 5.13
CA GLY A 103 6.46 10.06 4.61
C GLY A 103 7.42 8.86 4.72
N THR A 104 6.90 7.66 4.95
CA THR A 104 7.68 6.42 5.01
C THR A 104 7.29 5.49 3.87
N LYS A 105 8.29 4.84 3.27
CA LYS A 105 8.08 3.88 2.15
C LYS A 105 7.23 2.68 2.56
N ASP A 106 7.26 2.33 3.85
CA ASP A 106 6.58 1.19 4.45
C ASP A 106 5.18 1.53 4.97
N SER A 107 4.72 2.78 4.80
CA SER A 107 3.35 3.17 5.13
C SER A 107 2.39 2.28 4.33
N PRO A 108 1.53 1.47 4.98
CA PRO A 108 0.46 0.81 4.26
C PRO A 108 -0.40 1.88 3.57
N ALA A 109 -1.03 1.52 2.45
CA ALA A 109 -2.09 2.37 1.90
C ALA A 109 -3.10 2.61 3.04
N GLY A 110 -3.42 3.87 3.33
CA GLY A 110 -4.21 4.27 4.50
C GLY A 110 -5.54 3.51 4.63
N ASP A 111 -6.03 2.97 3.51
CA ASP A 111 -7.21 2.13 3.42
C ASP A 111 -7.15 0.90 4.32
N GLN A 112 -5.99 0.24 4.49
CA GLN A 112 -5.90 -1.00 5.26
C GLN A 112 -6.26 -0.80 6.74
N LEU A 113 -5.85 0.33 7.33
CA LEU A 113 -6.21 0.65 8.70
C LEU A 113 -7.68 0.99 8.84
N VAL A 114 -8.24 1.73 7.87
CA VAL A 114 -9.66 2.08 7.85
C VAL A 114 -10.53 0.83 7.72
N ILE A 115 -10.15 -0.10 6.82
CA ILE A 115 -10.80 -1.40 6.65
C ILE A 115 -10.70 -2.23 7.92
N GLY A 116 -9.51 -2.30 8.52
CA GLY A 116 -9.30 -3.00 9.80
C GLY A 116 -10.22 -2.46 10.88
N LYS A 117 -10.28 -1.14 11.06
CA LYS A 117 -11.14 -0.48 12.05
C LYS A 117 -12.63 -0.73 11.79
N GLU A 118 -13.09 -0.59 10.55
CA GLU A 118 -14.50 -0.84 10.22
C GLU A 118 -14.87 -2.32 10.41
N THR A 119 -13.97 -3.24 10.07
CA THR A 119 -14.15 -4.68 10.28
C THR A 119 -14.19 -5.01 11.77
N GLY A 120 -13.23 -4.50 12.55
CA GLY A 120 -13.18 -4.66 14.00
C GLY A 120 -14.41 -4.10 14.71
N ARG A 121 -14.92 -2.94 14.26
CA ARG A 121 -16.19 -2.35 14.73
C ARG A 121 -17.38 -3.26 14.47
N ARG A 122 -17.48 -3.86 13.28
CA ARG A 122 -18.58 -4.78 12.92
C ARG A 122 -18.51 -6.11 13.66
N LEU A 123 -17.31 -6.60 13.93
CA LEU A 123 -17.07 -7.87 14.61
C LEU A 123 -17.01 -7.75 16.14
N GLY A 124 -17.00 -6.53 16.68
CA GLY A 124 -16.89 -6.29 18.13
C GLY A 124 -15.48 -6.51 18.70
N ILE A 125 -14.45 -6.56 17.85
CA ILE A 125 -13.04 -6.71 18.24
C ILE A 125 -12.48 -5.39 18.79
N GLY A 126 -13.05 -4.26 18.38
CA GLY A 126 -12.60 -2.92 18.75
C GLY A 126 -12.05 -2.13 17.57
N THR A 127 -11.57 -0.92 17.85
CA THR A 127 -11.07 0.02 16.82
C THR A 127 -9.74 0.69 17.22
N ASN A 128 -9.16 0.30 18.36
CA ASN A 128 -7.85 0.76 18.80
C ASN A 128 -6.74 0.05 18.00
N MET A 129 -6.75 0.26 16.69
CA MET A 129 -5.85 -0.38 15.74
C MET A 129 -4.81 0.60 15.21
N TYR A 130 -3.64 0.07 14.89
CA TYR A 130 -2.47 0.85 14.47
C TYR A 130 -1.89 0.31 13.14
N PRO A 131 -1.31 1.17 12.28
CA PRO A 131 -0.55 0.68 11.15
C PRO A 131 0.73 0.00 11.66
N SER A 132 1.23 -1.00 10.93
CA SER A 132 2.47 -1.69 11.30
C SER A 132 3.69 -0.76 11.33
N SER A 133 3.67 0.37 10.62
CA SER A 133 4.69 1.43 10.68
C SER A 133 4.90 1.97 12.10
N THR A 134 3.87 1.90 12.94
CA THR A 134 3.91 2.26 14.37
C THR A 134 4.88 1.38 15.17
N LEU A 135 5.12 0.15 14.73
CA LEU A 135 6.02 -0.82 15.36
C LEU A 135 7.49 -0.48 15.12
N LEU A 136 7.79 0.26 14.06
CA LEU A 136 9.16 0.63 13.66
C LEU A 136 9.62 1.95 14.32
N GLY A 137 8.79 2.56 15.17
CA GLY A 137 9.11 3.83 15.83
C GLY A 137 9.17 5.04 14.88
N GLN A 138 8.66 4.90 13.64
CA GLN A 138 8.75 5.94 12.60
C GLN A 138 7.57 6.92 12.57
N VAL A 139 6.64 6.83 13.53
CA VAL A 139 5.44 7.68 13.55
C VAL A 139 5.75 9.02 14.19
N LYS A 140 5.60 10.11 13.43
CA LYS A 140 5.81 11.51 13.85
C LYS A 140 4.61 12.13 14.60
N ASP A 141 3.61 11.34 14.96
CA ASP A 141 2.39 11.83 15.60
C ASP A 141 2.55 11.88 17.13
N GLU A 142 2.69 13.09 17.69
CA GLU A 142 2.90 13.33 19.13
C GLU A 142 1.78 12.72 20.01
N SER A 143 0.56 12.56 19.47
CA SER A 143 -0.54 11.92 20.20
C SER A 143 -0.35 10.41 20.38
N ILE A 144 0.37 9.78 19.45
CA ILE A 144 0.67 8.35 19.45
C ILE A 144 1.88 8.07 20.37
N VAL A 145 2.82 9.02 20.53
CA VAL A 145 4.10 8.86 21.26
C VAL A 145 3.94 8.77 22.79
N ALA A 146 2.76 9.04 23.35
CA ALA A 146 2.55 9.12 24.80
C ALA A 146 2.75 7.78 25.56
N LEU A 147 2.58 6.64 24.89
CA LEU A 147 2.77 5.31 25.50
C LEU A 147 4.03 4.62 24.94
N PRO A 148 4.82 3.91 25.78
CA PRO A 148 5.86 3.00 25.32
C PRO A 148 5.31 2.02 24.28
N ILE A 149 6.12 1.69 23.28
CA ILE A 149 5.69 0.85 22.15
C ILE A 149 5.12 -0.51 22.60
N ASP A 150 5.70 -1.10 23.64
CA ASP A 150 5.26 -2.39 24.15
C ASP A 150 3.88 -2.32 24.80
N GLU A 151 3.62 -1.26 25.58
CA GLU A 151 2.30 -1.01 26.19
C GLU A 151 1.24 -0.70 25.11
N ARG A 152 1.65 -0.03 24.03
CA ARG A 152 0.77 0.19 22.87
C ARG A 152 0.45 -1.11 22.17
N ILE A 153 1.43 -2.01 22.03
CA ILE A 153 1.21 -3.31 21.41
C ILE A 153 0.26 -4.15 22.24
N GLU A 154 0.43 -4.16 23.56
CA GLU A 154 -0.45 -4.87 24.48
C GLU A 154 -1.89 -4.35 24.45
N LYS A 155 -2.08 -3.03 24.33
CA LYS A 155 -3.41 -2.39 24.30
C LYS A 155 -4.06 -2.34 22.92
N ALA A 156 -3.35 -2.73 21.86
CA ALA A 156 -3.87 -2.65 20.51
C ALA A 156 -4.92 -3.74 20.25
N ASP A 157 -6.05 -3.36 19.64
CA ASP A 157 -7.07 -4.32 19.19
C ASP A 157 -6.65 -5.00 17.87
N GLY A 158 -5.63 -4.46 17.19
CA GLY A 158 -5.13 -5.02 15.94
C GLY A 158 -4.12 -4.13 15.22
N PHE A 159 -3.48 -4.71 14.21
CA PHE A 159 -2.51 -4.03 13.36
C PHE A 159 -2.87 -4.20 11.88
N ALA A 160 -2.71 -3.13 11.10
CA ALA A 160 -2.96 -3.13 9.66
C ALA A 160 -1.66 -3.04 8.86
N GLY A 161 -1.62 -3.69 7.69
CA GLY A 161 -0.44 -3.71 6.82
C GLY A 161 0.72 -4.56 7.33
N VAL A 162 0.40 -5.64 8.05
CA VAL A 162 1.39 -6.45 8.76
C VAL A 162 2.08 -7.41 7.78
N PHE A 163 3.32 -7.10 7.43
CA PHE A 163 4.24 -7.98 6.70
C PHE A 163 4.85 -9.05 7.63
N PRO A 164 5.44 -10.14 7.09
CA PRO A 164 6.02 -11.22 7.89
C PRO A 164 7.00 -10.74 8.98
N GLU A 165 7.80 -9.72 8.70
CA GLU A 165 8.76 -9.15 9.65
C GLU A 165 8.04 -8.47 10.83
N HIS A 166 6.93 -7.80 10.54
CA HIS A 166 6.09 -7.16 11.56
C HIS A 166 5.39 -8.21 12.42
N LYS A 167 4.90 -9.31 11.84
CA LYS A 167 4.28 -10.43 12.57
C LYS A 167 5.23 -10.98 13.63
N TYR A 168 6.48 -11.25 13.23
CA TYR A 168 7.51 -11.75 14.13
C TYR A 168 7.79 -10.79 15.29
N GLU A 169 7.94 -9.49 14.99
CA GLU A 169 8.27 -8.49 16.01
C GLU A 169 7.13 -8.29 17.03
N ILE A 170 5.86 -8.28 16.57
CA ILE A 170 4.68 -8.18 17.47
C ILE A 170 4.68 -9.36 18.45
N VAL A 171 4.77 -10.59 17.93
CA VAL A 171 4.72 -11.81 18.75
C VAL A 171 5.89 -11.84 19.73
N LYS A 172 7.10 -11.51 19.27
CA LYS A 172 8.29 -11.47 20.11
C LYS A 172 8.14 -10.51 21.29
N ARG A 173 7.56 -9.33 21.07
CA ARG A 173 7.33 -8.34 22.14
C ARG A 173 6.26 -8.78 23.14
N LEU A 174 5.14 -9.32 22.64
CA LEU A 174 4.09 -9.87 23.50
C LEU A 174 4.63 -11.02 24.36
N GLN A 175 5.41 -11.92 23.78
CA GLN A 175 6.05 -13.02 24.52
C GLN A 175 7.07 -12.53 25.56
N ALA A 176 7.83 -11.47 25.26
CA ALA A 176 8.74 -10.85 26.24
C ALA A 176 7.98 -10.27 27.44
N TRP A 177 6.73 -9.85 27.23
CA TRP A 177 5.79 -9.42 28.28
C TRP A 177 5.01 -10.57 28.91
N LYS A 178 5.44 -11.82 28.69
CA LYS A 178 4.89 -13.06 29.26
C LYS A 178 3.49 -13.42 28.75
N HIS A 179 3.05 -12.86 27.62
CA HIS A 179 1.83 -13.31 26.95
C HIS A 179 2.09 -14.62 26.20
N ILE A 180 1.14 -15.56 26.31
CA ILE A 180 1.10 -16.72 25.43
C ILE A 180 0.40 -16.27 24.15
N CYS A 181 1.10 -16.34 23.02
CA CYS A 181 0.60 -15.86 21.73
C CYS A 181 0.23 -17.03 20.85
N GLU A 182 -1.02 -17.08 20.41
CA GLU A 182 -1.46 -17.90 19.29
C GLU A 182 -1.59 -17.01 18.05
N MET A 183 -1.17 -17.52 16.89
CA MET A 183 -1.19 -16.76 15.66
C MET A 183 -1.62 -17.65 14.50
N ASP A 184 -2.70 -17.26 13.85
CA ASP A 184 -3.18 -17.91 12.63
C ASP A 184 -2.42 -17.35 11.40
N GLY A 185 -2.07 -18.24 10.48
CA GLY A 185 -1.36 -17.91 9.24
C GLY A 185 -1.88 -18.71 8.06
N ASP A 186 -2.01 -18.04 6.91
CA ASP A 186 -2.53 -18.56 5.66
C ASP A 186 -1.45 -18.97 4.64
N GLY A 187 -0.19 -18.61 4.89
CA GLY A 187 0.98 -19.02 4.08
C GLY A 187 1.41 -18.00 3.03
#